data_AF-A0A916H0T9-F1
#
_entry.id   AF-A0A916H0T9-F1
#
_cell.length_a   1.000
_cell.length_b   1.000
_cell.length_c   1.000
_cell.angle_alpha   90.00
_cell.angle_beta   90.00
_cell.angle_gamma   90.00
#
_symmetry.space_group_name_H-M   'P 1'
#
loop_
_entity.id
_entity.type
_entity.pdbx_description
1 polymer ?
#
loop_
_entity_poly.entity_id
_entity_poly.type
_entity_poly.pdbx_seq_one_letter_code
_entity_poly.pdbx_strand_id
1 'polypeptide(L)'
;MAEISVERLYRDTRRNLKLTWVAGLSGGTNALSSDTVSKPSLALIGHLNFVHPNRVQVLGCAEMDYLRSLQSREMVQAINNLFSTDLAAIVVANGEKPPEELMVAANDHETPLFTTPLQSPSLMDVLSHYLSQAVAESVSFHGVFMEVQGFGVMIKGDPAIGKSELALELISRGHRLIADDIIDFYKIAPDRLEGRCPRLLQDFLEVRGLGVLNIRELFGDNSVKPTKPLDLIIQLEHADKLAPQLLDRLKINSQQEKILGVKISKVVIPVAAGRNIAVLVEVALRNHMLLLRGINGTKQFMQRQNREMKKNMQNKA
;
A
#
# COMPACT_ATOMS: atom_id res chain seq x y z
N MET A 1 -5.27 10.23 -11.01
CA MET A 1 -6.11 9.63 -9.95
C MET A 1 -5.95 8.12 -10.05
N ALA A 2 -6.06 7.39 -8.95
CA ALA A 2 -5.95 5.93 -9.01
C ALA A 2 -7.26 5.36 -9.59
N GLU A 3 -7.14 4.71 -10.74
CA GLU A 3 -8.25 4.11 -11.46
C GLU A 3 -7.93 2.65 -11.83
N ILE A 4 -8.94 1.80 -11.76
CA ILE A 4 -8.87 0.42 -12.22
C ILE A 4 -10.04 0.11 -13.15
N SER A 5 -9.76 -0.51 -14.30
CA SER A 5 -10.80 -1.00 -15.18
C SER A 5 -11.44 -2.27 -14.65
N VAL A 6 -12.71 -2.49 -14.97
CA VAL A 6 -13.42 -3.73 -14.61
C VAL A 6 -12.76 -4.96 -15.22
N GLU A 7 -12.20 -4.86 -16.43
CA GLU A 7 -11.43 -5.96 -17.03
C GLU A 7 -10.20 -6.33 -16.19
N ARG A 8 -9.48 -5.34 -15.65
CA ARG A 8 -8.34 -5.59 -14.77
C ARG A 8 -8.78 -6.20 -13.45
N LEU A 9 -9.89 -5.72 -12.87
CA LEU A 9 -10.49 -6.32 -11.69
C LEU A 9 -10.85 -7.79 -11.95
N TYR A 10 -11.50 -8.09 -13.06
CA TYR A 10 -11.86 -9.44 -13.45
C TYR A 10 -10.61 -10.31 -13.58
N ARG A 11 -9.60 -9.87 -14.33
CA ARG A 11 -8.36 -10.63 -14.54
C ARG A 11 -7.64 -10.96 -13.23
N ASP A 12 -7.55 -9.98 -12.33
CA ASP A 12 -6.78 -10.11 -11.10
C ASP A 12 -7.55 -10.92 -10.02
N THR A 13 -8.89 -10.92 -10.04
CA THR A 13 -9.71 -11.57 -9.00
C THR A 13 -10.45 -12.84 -9.44
N ARG A 14 -10.57 -13.12 -10.75
CA ARG A 14 -11.34 -14.23 -11.33
C ARG A 14 -11.09 -15.58 -10.67
N ARG A 15 -9.82 -15.94 -10.43
CA ARG A 15 -9.46 -17.25 -9.87
C ARG A 15 -9.88 -17.39 -8.41
N ASN A 16 -9.60 -16.36 -7.61
CA ASN A 16 -9.90 -16.36 -6.18
C ASN A 16 -11.42 -16.30 -5.94
N LEU A 17 -12.13 -15.51 -6.75
CA LEU A 17 -13.56 -15.30 -6.63
C LEU A 17 -14.42 -16.22 -7.48
N LYS A 18 -13.80 -17.10 -8.29
CA LYS A 18 -14.49 -17.98 -9.26
C LYS A 18 -15.47 -17.21 -10.16
N LEU A 19 -15.09 -16.02 -10.60
CA LEU A 19 -15.95 -15.15 -11.41
C LEU A 19 -16.10 -15.68 -12.84
N THR A 20 -17.33 -15.68 -13.33
CA THR A 20 -17.66 -15.97 -14.73
C THR A 20 -18.32 -14.75 -15.34
N TRP A 21 -17.81 -14.26 -16.47
CA TRP A 21 -18.40 -13.13 -17.18
C TRP A 21 -19.51 -13.64 -18.10
N VAL A 22 -20.75 -13.21 -17.87
CA VAL A 22 -21.94 -13.77 -18.53
C VAL A 22 -22.64 -12.79 -19.49
N ALA A 23 -22.55 -11.48 -19.26
CA ALA A 23 -23.12 -10.45 -20.13
C ALA A 23 -22.35 -9.12 -20.00
N GLY A 24 -22.61 -8.16 -20.89
CA GLY A 24 -21.97 -6.84 -20.88
C GLY A 24 -20.48 -6.89 -21.22
N LEU A 25 -20.09 -7.76 -22.16
CA LEU A 25 -18.68 -8.00 -22.53
C LEU A 25 -17.95 -6.74 -23.02
N SER A 26 -18.69 -5.79 -23.61
CA SER A 26 -18.15 -4.50 -24.10
C SER A 26 -17.75 -3.55 -22.97
N GLY A 27 -18.25 -3.76 -21.75
CA GLY A 27 -18.04 -2.87 -20.60
C GLY A 27 -16.72 -3.02 -19.85
N GLY A 28 -15.75 -3.77 -20.38
CA GLY A 28 -14.49 -4.04 -19.69
C GLY A 28 -13.68 -2.79 -19.33
N THR A 29 -13.85 -1.71 -20.12
CA THR A 29 -13.18 -0.42 -19.93
C THR A 29 -13.78 0.45 -18.84
N ASN A 30 -14.91 0.06 -18.25
CA ASN A 30 -15.55 0.83 -17.17
C ASN A 30 -14.55 1.04 -16.02
N ALA A 31 -14.33 2.29 -15.64
CA ALA A 31 -13.32 2.68 -14.65
C ALA A 31 -13.93 2.72 -13.24
N LEU A 32 -13.16 2.28 -12.24
CA LEU A 32 -13.43 2.46 -10.82
C LEU A 32 -12.37 3.40 -10.25
N SER A 33 -12.78 4.55 -9.72
CA SER A 33 -11.85 5.62 -9.29
C SER A 33 -11.95 5.95 -7.80
N SER A 34 -10.92 6.61 -7.27
CA SER A 34 -10.88 7.10 -5.90
C SER A 34 -11.89 8.23 -5.59
N ASP A 35 -12.34 8.98 -6.60
CA ASP A 35 -13.33 10.06 -6.40
C ASP A 35 -14.72 9.52 -6.02
N THR A 36 -15.00 8.27 -6.37
CA THR A 36 -16.16 7.55 -5.84
C THR A 36 -16.06 7.21 -4.36
N VAL A 37 -14.86 7.23 -3.77
CA VAL A 37 -14.62 7.06 -2.31
C VAL A 37 -14.73 8.41 -1.58
N SER A 38 -14.55 9.54 -2.27
CA SER A 38 -14.62 10.89 -1.68
C SER A 38 -16.05 11.37 -1.41
N LYS A 39 -17.06 10.72 -2.02
CA LYS A 39 -18.46 10.86 -1.64
C LYS A 39 -18.77 9.87 -0.51
N PRO A 40 -18.90 10.31 0.75
CA PRO A 40 -19.08 9.42 1.91
C PRO A 40 -20.34 8.54 1.89
N SER A 41 -21.23 8.73 0.90
CA SER A 41 -22.47 7.96 0.72
C SER A 41 -22.41 6.88 -0.36
N LEU A 42 -21.37 6.79 -1.19
CA LEU A 42 -21.26 5.79 -2.26
C LEU A 42 -20.21 4.74 -1.88
N ALA A 43 -20.64 3.56 -1.45
CA ALA A 43 -19.70 2.45 -1.32
C ALA A 43 -19.33 1.95 -2.73
N LEU A 44 -18.06 1.62 -2.93
CA LEU A 44 -17.60 1.05 -4.21
C LEU A 44 -18.25 -0.30 -4.50
N ILE A 45 -18.66 -1.02 -3.46
CA ILE A 45 -19.33 -2.31 -3.54
C ILE A 45 -20.34 -2.48 -2.41
N GLY A 46 -21.46 -3.15 -2.68
CA GLY A 46 -22.45 -3.50 -1.66
C GLY A 46 -23.67 -4.20 -2.25
N HIS A 47 -24.62 -4.54 -1.36
CA HIS A 47 -25.93 -5.12 -1.70
C HIS A 47 -26.84 -4.09 -2.38
N LEU A 48 -27.97 -4.50 -2.96
CA LEU A 48 -28.83 -3.63 -3.78
C LEU A 48 -29.30 -2.43 -2.96
N ASN A 49 -28.94 -1.23 -3.40
CA ASN A 49 -29.28 0.01 -2.73
C ASN A 49 -29.84 1.03 -3.73
N PHE A 50 -31.16 1.21 -3.69
CA PHE A 50 -31.86 2.15 -4.57
C PHE A 50 -31.70 3.62 -4.18
N VAL A 51 -31.22 3.91 -2.96
CA VAL A 51 -31.05 5.28 -2.46
C VAL A 51 -29.63 5.78 -2.74
N HIS A 52 -28.63 4.91 -2.55
CA HIS A 52 -27.22 5.18 -2.86
C HIS A 52 -26.62 3.97 -3.60
N PRO A 53 -26.73 3.94 -4.94
CA PRO A 53 -26.26 2.83 -5.76
C PRO A 53 -24.75 2.63 -5.63
N ASN A 54 -24.33 1.39 -5.40
CA ASN A 54 -22.90 1.06 -5.33
C ASN A 54 -22.32 0.95 -6.76
N ARG A 55 -21.05 1.32 -6.94
CA ARG A 55 -20.39 1.19 -8.27
C ARG A 55 -20.32 -0.26 -8.76
N VAL A 56 -20.01 -1.18 -7.85
CA VAL A 56 -20.08 -2.62 -8.07
C VAL A 56 -21.26 -3.15 -7.29
N GLN A 57 -22.32 -3.55 -7.99
CA GLN A 57 -23.53 -4.03 -7.36
C GLN A 57 -23.44 -5.54 -7.13
N VAL A 58 -23.64 -6.01 -5.90
CA VAL A 58 -23.76 -7.44 -5.61
C VAL A 58 -25.23 -7.80 -5.44
N LEU A 59 -25.66 -8.88 -6.11
CA LEU A 59 -26.98 -9.49 -5.97
C LEU A 59 -26.81 -10.88 -5.32
N GLY A 60 -27.18 -11.02 -4.06
CA GLY A 60 -27.22 -12.30 -3.34
C GLY A 60 -28.62 -12.91 -3.36
N CYS A 61 -28.83 -13.94 -2.53
CA CYS A 61 -30.12 -14.65 -2.49
C CYS A 61 -31.31 -13.71 -2.21
N ALA A 62 -31.19 -12.80 -1.24
CA ALA A 62 -32.27 -11.88 -0.88
C ALA A 62 -32.66 -10.93 -2.03
N GLU A 63 -31.67 -10.37 -2.73
CA GLU A 63 -31.94 -9.50 -3.88
C GLU A 63 -32.56 -10.29 -5.05
N MET A 64 -32.08 -11.52 -5.27
CA MET A 64 -32.60 -12.38 -6.33
C MET A 64 -34.02 -12.86 -6.03
N ASP A 65 -34.33 -13.18 -4.78
CA ASP A 65 -35.68 -13.54 -4.33
C ASP A 65 -36.63 -12.36 -4.45
N TYR A 66 -36.16 -11.14 -4.13
CA TYR A 66 -36.92 -9.92 -4.37
C TYR A 66 -37.24 -9.75 -5.86
N LEU A 67 -36.25 -9.85 -6.76
CA LEU A 67 -36.48 -9.72 -8.20
C LEU A 67 -37.46 -10.78 -8.73
N ARG A 68 -37.35 -12.03 -8.26
CA ARG A 68 -38.26 -13.13 -8.62
C ARG A 68 -39.68 -12.96 -8.08
N SER A 69 -39.85 -12.20 -6.99
CA SER A 69 -41.17 -11.94 -6.39
C SER A 69 -41.98 -10.90 -7.17
N LEU A 70 -41.34 -10.10 -8.02
CA LEU A 70 -41.97 -9.04 -8.80
C LEU A 70 -42.70 -9.59 -10.03
N GLN A 71 -43.75 -8.88 -10.46
CA GLN A 71 -44.37 -9.11 -11.76
C GLN A 71 -43.38 -8.75 -12.88
N SER A 72 -43.47 -9.38 -14.07
CA SER A 72 -42.51 -9.17 -15.16
C SER A 72 -42.29 -7.69 -15.53
N ARG A 73 -43.36 -6.88 -15.52
CA ARG A 73 -43.26 -5.44 -15.80
C ARG A 73 -42.50 -4.67 -14.72
N GLU A 74 -42.75 -5.01 -13.45
CA GLU A 74 -42.10 -4.37 -12.30
C GLU A 74 -40.63 -4.79 -12.20
N MET A 75 -40.33 -6.05 -12.49
CA MET A 75 -38.95 -6.56 -12.54
C MET A 75 -38.13 -5.82 -13.61
N VAL A 76 -38.65 -5.68 -14.83
CA VAL A 76 -38.00 -4.91 -15.90
C VAL A 76 -37.76 -3.47 -15.46
N GLN A 77 -38.74 -2.85 -14.80
CA GLN A 77 -38.60 -1.48 -14.30
C GLN A 77 -37.54 -1.38 -13.19
N ALA A 78 -37.49 -2.33 -12.25
CA ALA A 78 -36.49 -2.38 -11.20
C ALA A 78 -35.07 -2.57 -11.78
N ILE A 79 -34.92 -3.44 -12.78
CA ILE A 79 -33.66 -3.66 -13.49
C ILE A 79 -33.24 -2.39 -14.25
N ASN A 80 -34.14 -1.73 -14.97
CA ASN A 80 -33.82 -0.48 -15.66
C ASN A 80 -33.41 0.63 -14.69
N ASN A 81 -34.05 0.73 -13.53
CA ASN A 81 -33.66 1.67 -12.48
C ASN A 81 -32.25 1.39 -11.95
N LEU A 82 -31.85 0.11 -11.87
CA LEU A 82 -30.50 -0.27 -11.49
C LEU A 82 -29.47 0.26 -12.51
N PHE A 83 -29.70 0.07 -13.81
CA PHE A 83 -28.81 0.57 -14.88
C PHE A 83 -28.91 2.07 -15.17
N SER A 84 -29.92 2.76 -14.63
CA SER A 84 -30.04 4.23 -14.72
C SER A 84 -28.99 4.97 -13.87
N THR A 85 -28.15 4.23 -13.15
CA THR A 85 -27.11 4.73 -12.25
C THR A 85 -25.74 4.45 -12.87
N ASP A 86 -24.71 5.19 -12.45
CA ASP A 86 -23.34 5.06 -13.02
C ASP A 86 -22.62 3.81 -12.46
N LEU A 87 -23.16 2.63 -12.80
CA LEU A 87 -22.65 1.31 -12.43
C LEU A 87 -21.40 0.97 -13.23
N ALA A 88 -20.37 0.48 -12.53
CA ALA A 88 -19.21 -0.08 -13.18
C ALA A 88 -19.42 -1.58 -13.51
N ALA A 89 -20.05 -2.35 -12.61
CA ALA A 89 -20.27 -3.79 -12.80
C ALA A 89 -21.37 -4.34 -11.86
N ILE A 90 -21.91 -5.51 -12.21
CA ILE A 90 -22.85 -6.28 -11.37
C ILE A 90 -22.27 -7.68 -11.13
N VAL A 91 -22.39 -8.20 -9.90
CA VAL A 91 -21.98 -9.55 -9.52
C VAL A 91 -23.15 -10.30 -8.88
N VAL A 92 -23.60 -11.37 -9.52
CA VAL A 92 -24.59 -12.30 -8.97
C VAL A 92 -23.85 -13.37 -8.16
N ALA A 93 -24.11 -13.40 -6.86
CA ALA A 93 -23.44 -14.27 -5.90
C ALA A 93 -24.24 -15.55 -5.63
N ASN A 94 -23.71 -16.40 -4.74
CA ASN A 94 -24.36 -17.60 -4.20
C ASN A 94 -24.69 -18.68 -5.25
N GLY A 95 -24.12 -18.59 -6.46
CA GLY A 95 -24.44 -19.51 -7.56
C GLY A 95 -25.83 -19.29 -8.15
N GLU A 96 -26.46 -18.14 -7.85
CA GLU A 96 -27.75 -17.77 -8.40
C GLU A 96 -27.67 -17.57 -9.92
N LYS A 97 -28.76 -17.91 -10.62
CA LYS A 97 -28.87 -17.67 -12.06
C LYS A 97 -29.43 -16.27 -12.31
N PRO A 98 -28.74 -15.39 -13.07
CA PRO A 98 -29.28 -14.09 -13.45
C PRO A 98 -30.54 -14.26 -14.32
N PRO A 99 -31.60 -13.44 -14.11
CA PRO A 99 -32.76 -13.40 -15.02
C PRO A 99 -32.33 -12.97 -16.43
N GLU A 100 -33.09 -13.37 -17.44
CA GLU A 100 -32.79 -12.99 -18.83
C GLU A 100 -32.86 -11.48 -19.03
N GLU A 101 -33.81 -10.82 -18.38
CA GLU A 101 -34.00 -9.38 -18.41
C GLU A 101 -32.77 -8.63 -17.86
N LEU A 102 -32.10 -9.19 -16.85
CA LEU A 102 -30.86 -8.62 -16.30
C LEU A 102 -29.71 -8.77 -17.29
N MET A 103 -29.62 -9.91 -17.98
CA MET A 103 -28.59 -10.15 -18.99
C MET A 103 -28.77 -9.25 -20.22
N VAL A 104 -30.01 -9.08 -20.69
CA VAL A 104 -30.34 -8.16 -21.80
C VAL A 104 -29.96 -6.73 -21.42
N ALA A 105 -30.44 -6.24 -20.28
CA ALA A 105 -30.14 -4.89 -19.83
C ALA A 105 -28.63 -4.65 -19.62
N ALA A 106 -27.89 -5.65 -19.12
CA ALA A 106 -26.43 -5.57 -18.98
C ALA A 106 -25.69 -5.44 -20.33
N ASN A 107 -26.19 -6.12 -21.37
CA ASN A 107 -25.64 -5.98 -22.72
C ASN A 107 -25.99 -4.61 -23.32
N ASP A 108 -27.24 -4.16 -23.17
CA ASP A 108 -27.72 -2.89 -23.72
C ASP A 108 -27.00 -1.68 -23.12
N HIS A 109 -26.67 -1.73 -21.83
CA HIS A 109 -25.95 -0.66 -21.11
C HIS A 109 -24.44 -0.90 -21.02
N GLU A 110 -23.91 -1.88 -21.77
CA GLU A 110 -22.47 -2.22 -21.77
C GLU A 110 -21.89 -2.35 -20.34
N THR A 111 -22.66 -2.94 -19.43
CA THR A 111 -22.29 -3.06 -18.02
C THR A 111 -21.91 -4.51 -17.72
N PRO A 112 -20.66 -4.80 -17.31
CA PRO A 112 -20.20 -6.16 -17.05
C PRO A 112 -21.04 -6.85 -15.99
N LEU A 113 -21.56 -8.03 -16.34
CA LEU A 113 -22.30 -8.91 -15.43
C LEU A 113 -21.47 -10.17 -15.16
N PHE A 114 -21.17 -10.38 -13.89
CA PHE A 114 -20.44 -11.54 -13.41
C PHE A 114 -21.32 -12.46 -12.57
N THR A 115 -21.02 -13.75 -12.57
CA THR A 115 -21.59 -14.73 -11.63
C THR A 115 -20.48 -15.39 -10.81
N THR A 116 -20.78 -15.74 -9.56
CA THR A 116 -19.89 -16.53 -8.70
C THR A 116 -20.66 -17.49 -7.82
N PRO A 117 -20.13 -18.70 -7.57
CA PRO A 117 -20.70 -19.62 -6.59
C PRO A 117 -20.42 -19.21 -5.13
N LEU A 118 -19.57 -18.19 -4.89
CA LEU A 118 -19.24 -17.75 -3.53
C LEU A 118 -20.41 -17.01 -2.88
N GLN A 119 -20.51 -17.11 -1.55
CA GLN A 119 -21.51 -16.37 -0.78
C GLN A 119 -21.23 -14.87 -0.79
N SER A 120 -22.29 -14.06 -0.86
CA SER A 120 -22.22 -12.60 -0.96
C SER A 120 -21.33 -11.93 0.11
N PRO A 121 -21.33 -12.31 1.40
CA PRO A 121 -20.49 -11.63 2.39
C PRO A 121 -18.99 -11.86 2.12
N SER A 122 -18.60 -13.10 1.85
CA SER A 122 -17.20 -13.44 1.54
C SER A 122 -16.71 -12.81 0.24
N LEU A 123 -17.58 -12.74 -0.77
CA LEU A 123 -17.32 -12.01 -2.01
C LEU A 123 -17.05 -10.51 -1.73
N MET A 124 -17.92 -9.89 -0.93
CA MET A 124 -17.80 -8.48 -0.57
C MET A 124 -16.51 -8.19 0.18
N ASP A 125 -16.12 -9.01 1.15
CA ASP A 125 -14.89 -8.80 1.92
C ASP A 125 -13.66 -8.76 1.01
N VAL A 126 -13.54 -9.75 0.12
CA VAL A 126 -12.39 -9.87 -0.79
C VAL A 126 -12.38 -8.74 -1.83
N LEU A 127 -13.52 -8.44 -2.46
CA LEU A 127 -13.61 -7.35 -3.44
C LEU A 127 -13.41 -5.97 -2.80
N SER A 128 -13.98 -5.73 -1.62
CA SER A 128 -13.81 -4.48 -0.87
C SER A 128 -12.33 -4.26 -0.55
N HIS A 129 -11.64 -5.30 -0.08
CA HIS A 129 -10.21 -5.23 0.21
C HIS A 129 -9.40 -4.91 -1.06
N TYR A 130 -9.64 -5.67 -2.13
CA TYR A 130 -8.94 -5.47 -3.41
C TYR A 130 -9.16 -4.06 -3.98
N LEU A 131 -10.42 -3.61 -4.03
CA LEU A 131 -10.77 -2.28 -4.53
C LEU A 131 -10.13 -1.18 -3.68
N SER A 132 -10.17 -1.31 -2.35
CA SER A 132 -9.56 -0.34 -1.45
C SER A 132 -8.08 -0.12 -1.73
N GLN A 133 -7.35 -1.19 -2.08
CA GLN A 133 -5.92 -1.13 -2.43
C GLN A 133 -5.69 -0.66 -3.87
N ALA A 134 -6.56 -1.04 -4.80
CA ALA A 134 -6.42 -0.71 -6.22
C ALA A 134 -6.70 0.77 -6.49
N VAL A 135 -7.67 1.35 -5.80
CA VAL A 135 -8.07 2.77 -5.93
C VAL A 135 -7.48 3.66 -4.84
N ALA A 136 -6.59 3.13 -3.99
CA ALA A 136 -5.96 3.91 -2.94
C ALA A 136 -5.18 5.09 -3.54
N GLU A 137 -5.32 6.27 -2.92
CA GLU A 137 -4.47 7.42 -3.20
C GLU A 137 -3.00 6.98 -3.07
N SER A 138 -2.23 7.17 -4.13
CA SER A 138 -0.84 6.73 -4.21
C SER A 138 0.08 7.82 -4.75
N VAL A 139 1.34 7.74 -4.34
CA VAL A 139 2.43 8.62 -4.76
C VAL A 139 3.68 7.79 -4.98
N SER A 140 4.38 8.07 -6.08
CA SER A 140 5.64 7.41 -6.38
C SER A 140 6.81 8.24 -5.87
N PHE A 141 7.81 7.58 -5.31
CA PHE A 141 9.04 8.20 -4.86
C PHE A 141 10.25 7.47 -5.43
N HIS A 142 11.34 8.23 -5.60
CA HIS A 142 12.64 7.65 -5.91
C HIS A 142 13.39 7.21 -4.64
N GLY A 143 13.97 6.01 -4.66
CA GLY A 143 14.77 5.46 -3.56
C GLY A 143 14.74 3.94 -3.50
N VAL A 144 15.25 3.38 -2.41
CA VAL A 144 15.18 1.93 -2.15
C VAL A 144 14.24 1.68 -0.98
N PHE A 145 13.32 0.73 -1.10
CA PHE A 145 12.44 0.33 -0.02
C PHE A 145 12.71 -1.12 0.38
N MET A 146 12.98 -1.33 1.67
CA MET A 146 13.43 -2.61 2.20
C MET A 146 12.80 -2.93 3.55
N GLU A 147 12.73 -4.21 3.90
CA GLU A 147 12.44 -4.65 5.25
C GLU A 147 13.73 -4.96 5.98
N VAL A 148 14.05 -4.15 6.99
CA VAL A 148 15.27 -4.28 7.80
C VAL A 148 14.85 -4.52 9.25
N GLN A 149 15.29 -5.64 9.83
CA GLN A 149 14.91 -6.08 11.19
C GLN A 149 13.37 -6.08 11.43
N GLY A 150 12.58 -6.35 10.39
CA GLY A 150 11.13 -6.39 10.45
C GLY A 150 10.41 -5.05 10.23
N PHE A 151 11.15 -3.95 10.04
CA PHE A 151 10.60 -2.62 9.76
C PHE A 151 10.71 -2.27 8.28
N GLY A 152 9.70 -1.64 7.70
CA GLY A 152 9.78 -1.06 6.36
C GLY A 152 10.55 0.25 6.38
N VAL A 153 11.67 0.27 5.66
CA VAL A 153 12.59 1.39 5.61
C VAL A 153 12.73 1.89 4.19
N MET A 154 12.47 3.17 4.00
CA MET A 154 12.76 3.87 2.75
C MET A 154 14.12 4.55 2.86
N ILE A 155 15.05 4.16 1.99
CA ILE A 155 16.38 4.75 1.88
C ILE A 155 16.36 5.78 0.74
N LYS A 156 16.51 7.05 1.11
CA LYS A 156 16.64 8.21 0.24
C LYS A 156 18.08 8.71 0.21
N GLY A 157 18.41 9.48 -0.81
CA GLY A 157 19.74 10.08 -0.96
C GLY A 157 19.99 10.50 -2.40
N ASP A 158 21.00 11.34 -2.59
CA ASP A 158 21.45 11.79 -3.91
C ASP A 158 21.72 10.59 -4.84
N PRO A 159 21.59 10.74 -6.17
CA PRO A 159 22.09 9.75 -7.12
C PRO A 159 23.55 9.41 -6.83
N ALA A 160 23.96 8.15 -7.03
CA ALA A 160 25.33 7.68 -6.80
C ALA A 160 25.85 7.69 -5.35
N ILE A 161 25.03 8.04 -4.35
CA ILE A 161 25.49 8.04 -2.95
C ILE A 161 25.74 6.64 -2.35
N GLY A 162 25.35 5.57 -3.06
CA GLY A 162 25.51 4.19 -2.63
C GLY A 162 24.23 3.51 -2.13
N LYS A 163 23.04 3.95 -2.57
CA LYS A 163 21.75 3.40 -2.08
C LYS A 163 21.60 1.92 -2.43
N SER A 164 21.87 1.54 -3.68
CA SER A 164 21.69 0.17 -4.18
C SER A 164 22.79 -0.76 -3.67
N GLU A 165 24.02 -0.25 -3.50
CA GLU A 165 25.12 -0.96 -2.85
C GLU A 165 24.82 -1.24 -1.37
N LEU A 166 24.27 -0.25 -0.65
CA LEU A 166 23.77 -0.43 0.71
C LEU A 166 22.63 -1.46 0.75
N ALA A 167 21.72 -1.42 -0.22
CA ALA A 167 20.63 -2.38 -0.32
C ALA A 167 21.16 -3.81 -0.48
N LEU A 168 22.13 -4.01 -1.38
CA LEU A 168 22.79 -5.29 -1.58
C LEU A 168 23.52 -5.78 -0.32
N GLU A 169 24.21 -4.89 0.40
CA GLU A 169 24.84 -5.23 1.68
C GLU A 169 23.78 -5.67 2.71
N LEU A 170 22.65 -4.96 2.80
CA LEU A 170 21.56 -5.33 3.72
C LEU A 170 20.90 -6.67 3.32
N ILE A 171 20.71 -6.94 2.02
CA ILE A 171 20.21 -8.25 1.55
C ILE A 171 21.15 -9.38 1.98
N SER A 172 22.47 -9.20 1.81
CA SER A 172 23.45 -10.23 2.21
C SER A 172 23.48 -10.48 3.72
N ARG A 173 22.93 -9.57 4.53
CA ARG A 173 22.71 -9.73 5.98
C ARG A 173 21.35 -10.32 6.35
N GLY A 174 20.54 -10.72 5.38
CA GLY A 174 19.23 -11.35 5.59
C GLY A 174 18.04 -10.40 5.62
N HIS A 175 18.22 -9.13 5.22
CA HIS A 175 17.12 -8.18 5.03
C HIS A 175 16.47 -8.38 3.66
N ARG A 176 15.27 -7.81 3.47
CA ARG A 176 14.45 -8.11 2.29
C ARG A 176 14.23 -6.88 1.43
N LEU A 177 14.37 -7.01 0.12
CA LEU A 177 14.04 -5.96 -0.84
C LEU A 177 12.52 -5.90 -1.07
N ILE A 178 11.95 -4.70 -1.11
CA ILE A 178 10.60 -4.49 -1.62
C ILE A 178 10.66 -3.82 -2.99
N ALA A 179 11.43 -2.74 -3.12
CA ALA A 179 11.54 -1.97 -4.35
C ALA A 179 12.90 -1.28 -4.46
N ASP A 180 13.42 -1.16 -5.67
CA ASP A 180 14.55 -0.30 -6.04
C ASP A 180 14.09 0.73 -7.08
N ASP A 181 14.79 1.87 -7.12
CA ASP A 181 14.49 3.03 -7.97
C ASP A 181 13.12 3.68 -7.70
N ILE A 182 12.01 3.03 -8.05
CA ILE A 182 10.65 3.58 -7.94
C ILE A 182 9.86 2.81 -6.89
N ILE A 183 9.28 3.55 -5.94
CA ILE A 183 8.46 3.02 -4.85
C ILE A 183 7.09 3.68 -4.90
N ASP A 184 6.03 2.90 -4.98
CA ASP A 184 4.66 3.39 -4.85
C ASP A 184 4.20 3.27 -3.41
N PHE A 185 3.91 4.40 -2.76
CA PHE A 185 3.26 4.43 -1.46
C PHE A 185 1.77 4.71 -1.60
N TYR A 186 0.95 3.99 -0.84
CA TYR A 186 -0.49 4.19 -0.75
C TYR A 186 -0.98 4.09 0.70
N LYS A 187 -2.10 4.76 1.00
CA LYS A 187 -2.72 4.68 2.32
C LYS A 187 -3.44 3.35 2.50
N ILE A 188 -3.18 2.69 3.62
CA ILE A 188 -3.93 1.51 4.08
C ILE A 188 -4.77 1.81 5.34
N ALA A 189 -4.48 2.92 6.01
CA ALA A 189 -5.27 3.49 7.10
C ALA A 189 -5.03 5.03 7.14
N PRO A 190 -5.81 5.81 7.91
CA PRO A 190 -5.62 7.27 8.00
C PRO A 190 -4.21 7.71 8.39
N ASP A 191 -3.49 6.89 9.17
CA ASP A 191 -2.16 7.17 9.71
C ASP A 191 -1.11 6.13 9.25
N ARG A 192 -1.41 5.30 8.25
CA ARG A 192 -0.52 4.22 7.83
C ARG A 192 -0.39 4.12 6.31
N LEU A 193 0.86 4.05 5.87
CA LEU A 193 1.25 3.86 4.48
C LEU A 193 1.82 2.48 4.26
N GLU A 194 1.56 1.92 3.08
CA GLU A 194 2.20 0.73 2.57
C GLU A 194 2.94 1.04 1.28
N GLY A 195 4.15 0.51 1.14
CA GLY A 195 4.99 0.65 -0.04
C GLY A 195 5.02 -0.64 -0.86
N ARG A 196 5.07 -0.50 -2.19
CA ARG A 196 5.23 -1.59 -3.15
C ARG A 196 6.13 -1.17 -4.32
N CYS A 197 6.63 -2.17 -5.05
CA CYS A 197 7.35 -1.96 -6.31
C CYS A 197 6.39 -2.02 -7.50
N PRO A 198 6.58 -1.18 -8.54
CA PRO A 198 5.97 -1.42 -9.84
C PRO A 198 6.31 -2.81 -10.39
N ARG A 199 5.33 -3.51 -10.98
CA ARG A 199 5.50 -4.91 -11.45
C ARG A 199 6.69 -5.13 -12.39
N LEU A 200 7.06 -4.13 -13.19
CA LEU A 200 8.17 -4.22 -14.13
C LEU A 200 9.54 -4.29 -13.44
N LEU A 201 9.68 -3.61 -12.29
CA LEU A 201 10.94 -3.49 -11.55
C LEU A 201 11.03 -4.51 -10.39
N GLN A 202 9.95 -5.25 -10.15
CA GLN A 202 9.84 -6.16 -9.02
C GLN A 202 10.96 -7.21 -9.04
N ASP A 203 11.54 -7.45 -7.86
CA ASP A 203 12.65 -8.39 -7.62
C ASP A 203 14.01 -8.00 -8.24
N PHE A 204 14.09 -6.90 -8.98
CA PHE A 204 15.34 -6.41 -9.57
C PHE A 204 16.00 -5.29 -8.74
N LEU A 205 17.33 -5.27 -8.76
CA LEU A 205 18.17 -4.23 -8.14
C LEU A 205 19.25 -3.81 -9.15
N GLU A 206 19.38 -2.52 -9.44
CA GLU A 206 20.48 -2.02 -10.28
C GLU A 206 21.68 -1.64 -9.41
N VAL A 207 22.80 -2.33 -9.59
CA VAL A 207 24.04 -2.05 -8.86
C VAL A 207 25.13 -1.64 -9.83
N ARG A 208 25.74 -0.48 -9.59
CA ARG A 208 26.81 0.03 -10.46
C ARG A 208 27.99 -0.93 -10.47
N GLY A 209 28.49 -1.23 -11.67
CA GLY A 209 29.57 -2.19 -11.87
C GLY A 209 29.14 -3.65 -11.96
N LEU A 210 27.91 -3.98 -11.54
CA LEU A 210 27.34 -5.33 -11.66
C LEU A 210 26.15 -5.40 -12.63
N GLY A 211 25.49 -4.27 -12.90
CA GLY A 211 24.30 -4.19 -13.73
C GLY A 211 23.02 -4.50 -12.96
N VAL A 212 21.99 -4.94 -13.68
CA VAL A 212 20.69 -5.31 -13.12
C VAL A 212 20.75 -6.74 -12.59
N LEU A 213 20.45 -6.91 -11.30
CA LEU A 213 20.49 -8.18 -10.60
C LEU A 213 19.07 -8.65 -10.26
N ASN A 214 18.77 -9.92 -10.50
CA ASN A 214 17.55 -10.53 -9.97
C ASN A 214 17.81 -11.04 -8.54
N ILE A 215 17.26 -10.36 -7.55
CA ILE A 215 17.53 -10.63 -6.14
C ILE A 215 16.88 -11.94 -5.69
N ARG A 216 15.68 -12.25 -6.18
CA ARG A 216 15.00 -13.52 -5.87
C ARG A 216 15.81 -14.72 -6.32
N GLU A 217 16.36 -14.68 -7.53
CA GLU A 217 17.16 -15.78 -8.08
C GLU A 217 18.51 -15.93 -7.38
N LEU A 218 19.14 -14.82 -6.99
CA LEU A 218 20.46 -14.83 -6.35
C LEU A 218 20.41 -15.21 -4.85
N PHE A 219 19.40 -14.74 -4.12
CA PHE A 219 19.32 -14.85 -2.65
C PHE A 219 18.11 -15.65 -2.15
N GLY A 220 17.28 -16.16 -3.07
CA GLY A 220 16.09 -16.96 -2.78
C GLY A 220 14.83 -16.16 -2.45
N ASP A 221 13.68 -16.83 -2.38
CA ASP A 221 12.36 -16.21 -2.19
C ASP A 221 12.24 -15.34 -0.93
N ASN A 222 12.99 -15.66 0.12
CA ASN A 222 12.97 -14.92 1.38
C ASN A 222 13.69 -13.56 1.32
N SER A 223 14.44 -13.28 0.25
CA SER A 223 15.21 -12.04 0.07
C SER A 223 14.37 -10.88 -0.49
N VAL A 224 13.14 -11.15 -0.92
CA VAL A 224 12.24 -10.18 -1.52
C VAL A 224 10.86 -10.23 -0.87
N LYS A 225 10.11 -9.13 -0.95
CA LYS A 225 8.75 -9.04 -0.41
C LYS A 225 7.90 -8.08 -1.25
N PRO A 226 6.65 -8.43 -1.58
CA PRO A 226 5.83 -7.62 -2.49
C PRO A 226 5.44 -6.24 -1.90
N THR A 227 5.13 -6.20 -0.60
CA THR A 227 4.71 -4.98 0.08
C THR A 227 5.23 -4.93 1.53
N LYS A 228 5.34 -3.72 2.07
CA LYS A 228 5.62 -3.51 3.50
C LYS A 228 5.09 -2.15 3.96
N PRO A 229 4.54 -2.02 5.18
CA PRO A 229 4.26 -0.72 5.77
C PRO A 229 5.52 0.14 5.92
N LEU A 230 5.42 1.45 5.66
CA LEU A 230 6.54 2.37 5.84
C LEU A 230 6.64 2.82 7.31
N ASP A 231 7.73 2.43 7.97
CA ASP A 231 7.97 2.74 9.39
C ASP A 231 9.01 3.87 9.57
N LEU A 232 10.05 3.91 8.73
CA LEU A 232 11.15 4.86 8.86
C LEU A 232 11.70 5.30 7.50
N ILE A 233 12.06 6.58 7.39
CA ILE A 233 12.84 7.12 6.27
C ILE A 233 14.29 7.30 6.72
N ILE A 234 15.22 6.73 5.98
CA ILE A 234 16.65 6.96 6.13
C ILE A 234 17.11 7.82 4.98
N GLN A 235 17.65 9.00 5.30
CA GLN A 235 18.22 9.92 4.33
C GLN A 235 19.74 9.82 4.39
N LEU A 236 20.34 9.35 3.31
CA LEU A 236 21.78 9.38 3.13
C LEU A 236 22.19 10.77 2.63
N GLU A 237 23.22 11.33 3.26
CA GLU A 237 23.82 12.60 2.85
C GLU A 237 25.35 12.50 2.93
N HIS A 238 26.06 13.15 2.01
CA HIS A 238 27.52 13.23 2.10
C HIS A 238 27.93 13.99 3.36
N ALA A 239 28.89 13.42 4.11
CA ALA A 239 29.35 14.04 5.37
C ALA A 239 29.81 15.49 5.20
N ASP A 240 30.39 15.83 4.05
CA ASP A 240 30.91 17.16 3.75
C ASP A 240 29.81 18.21 3.52
N LYS A 241 28.59 17.76 3.14
CA LYS A 241 27.43 18.63 2.94
C LYS A 241 26.66 18.90 4.24
N LEU A 242 26.89 18.10 5.27
CA LEU A 242 26.20 18.24 6.54
C LEU A 242 26.80 19.40 7.33
N ALA A 243 25.99 20.45 7.55
CA ALA A 243 26.38 21.55 8.42
C ALA A 243 26.80 21.01 9.81
N PRO A 244 27.85 21.55 10.46
CA PRO A 244 28.31 21.11 11.78
C PRO A 244 27.20 21.08 12.85
N GLN A 245 26.16 21.89 12.67
CA GLN A 245 25.00 22.02 13.55
C GLN A 245 24.01 20.85 13.45
N LEU A 246 23.96 20.11 12.33
CA LEU A 246 23.17 18.88 12.16
C LEU A 246 23.89 17.65 12.75
N LEU A 247 25.21 17.76 12.94
CA LEU A 247 26.04 16.78 13.63
C LEU A 247 25.99 16.93 15.16
N ASP A 248 25.05 17.73 15.70
CA ASP A 248 24.87 17.92 17.13
C ASP A 248 24.62 16.55 17.79
N ARG A 249 25.70 15.99 18.36
CA ARG A 249 25.85 14.60 18.82
C ARG A 249 24.85 14.22 19.92
N LEU A 250 24.08 15.20 20.39
CA LEU A 250 23.13 15.13 21.49
C LEU A 250 21.70 15.52 21.09
N LYS A 251 21.45 15.86 19.82
CA LYS A 251 20.10 16.09 19.30
C LYS A 251 19.84 15.16 18.13
N ILE A 252 19.46 13.93 18.46
CA ILE A 252 18.67 13.11 17.53
C ILE A 252 17.30 13.78 17.46
N ASN A 253 17.22 14.92 16.76
CA ASN A 253 15.94 15.49 16.38
C ASN A 253 15.34 14.46 15.42
N SER A 254 14.32 13.73 15.89
CA SER A 254 13.53 12.87 15.04
C SER A 254 12.85 13.77 14.01
N GLN A 255 13.49 13.93 12.86
CA GLN A 255 12.89 14.64 11.75
C GLN A 255 11.65 13.85 11.35
N GLN A 256 10.65 14.55 10.84
CA GLN A 256 9.46 13.91 10.30
C GLN A 256 9.24 14.40 8.89
N GLU A 257 8.83 13.50 8.02
CA GLU A 257 8.44 13.80 6.66
C GLU A 257 6.97 13.42 6.47
N LYS A 258 6.21 14.26 5.77
CA LYS A 258 4.80 13.96 5.47
C LYS A 258 4.70 13.33 4.08
N ILE A 259 4.12 12.13 4.02
CA ILE A 259 3.78 11.45 2.77
C ILE A 259 2.28 11.17 2.78
N LEU A 260 1.55 11.66 1.76
CA LEU A 260 0.08 11.62 1.72
C LEU A 260 -0.59 12.14 3.01
N GLY A 261 0.03 13.08 3.71
CA GLY A 261 -0.47 13.60 5.00
C GLY A 261 -0.12 12.76 6.24
N VAL A 262 0.42 11.55 6.07
CA VAL A 262 0.93 10.71 7.17
C VAL A 262 2.35 11.17 7.55
N LYS A 263 2.60 11.37 8.84
CA LYS A 263 3.93 11.75 9.36
C LYS A 263 4.78 10.52 9.61
N ILE A 264 5.89 10.41 8.88
CA ILE A 264 6.86 9.31 8.99
C ILE A 264 8.13 9.83 9.64
N SER A 265 8.71 9.04 10.55
CA SER A 265 9.99 9.38 11.17
C SER A 265 11.13 9.34 10.15
N LYS A 266 12.06 10.28 10.25
CA LYS A 266 13.21 10.44 9.36
C LYS A 266 14.51 10.54 10.15
N VAL A 267 15.52 9.80 9.71
CA VAL A 267 16.88 9.81 10.26
C VAL A 267 17.85 10.11 9.13
N VAL A 268 18.76 11.05 9.35
CA VAL A 268 19.84 11.38 8.40
C VAL A 268 21.09 10.61 8.79
N ILE A 269 21.68 9.87 7.84
CA ILE A 269 22.92 9.13 8.04
C ILE A 269 24.02 9.72 7.13
N PRO A 270 25.10 10.28 7.70
CA PRO A 270 26.25 10.75 6.94
C PRO A 270 27.01 9.60 6.28
N VAL A 271 27.21 9.71 4.97
CA VAL A 271 28.05 8.80 4.17
C VAL A 271 29.45 9.39 4.06
N ALA A 272 30.43 8.60 4.49
CA ALA A 272 31.86 8.89 4.41
C ALA A 272 32.64 7.58 4.22
N ALA A 273 33.81 7.66 3.59
CA ALA A 273 34.68 6.50 3.39
C ALA A 273 35.04 5.82 4.72
N GLY A 274 35.08 4.48 4.72
CA GLY A 274 35.41 3.67 5.90
C GLY A 274 34.27 3.49 6.91
N ARG A 275 33.09 4.07 6.69
CA ARG A 275 31.90 3.81 7.52
C ARG A 275 31.09 2.65 6.95
N ASN A 276 30.75 1.69 7.79
CA ASN A 276 29.78 0.66 7.43
C ASN A 276 28.36 1.22 7.58
N ILE A 277 27.77 1.65 6.48
CA ILE A 277 26.45 2.31 6.48
C ILE A 277 25.34 1.31 6.85
N ALA A 278 25.45 0.04 6.45
CA ALA A 278 24.49 -0.99 6.83
C ALA A 278 24.37 -1.15 8.36
N VAL A 279 25.49 -1.15 9.09
CA VAL A 279 25.48 -1.16 10.56
C VAL A 279 24.80 0.09 11.12
N LEU A 280 25.06 1.27 10.55
CA LEU A 280 24.44 2.52 11.01
C LEU A 280 22.92 2.50 10.80
N VAL A 281 22.45 1.96 9.68
CA VAL A 281 21.03 1.75 9.39
C VAL A 281 20.38 0.84 10.42
N GLU A 282 20.99 -0.32 10.68
CA GLU A 282 20.50 -1.29 11.67
C GLU A 282 20.46 -0.70 13.08
N VAL A 283 21.48 0.06 13.48
CA VAL A 283 21.51 0.73 14.79
C VAL A 283 20.49 1.87 14.86
N ALA A 284 20.30 2.62 13.78
CA ALA A 284 19.28 3.68 13.71
C ALA A 284 17.88 3.10 13.91
N LEU A 285 17.58 1.93 13.33
CA LEU A 285 16.34 1.21 13.56
C LEU A 285 16.18 0.75 15.00
N ARG A 286 17.22 0.14 15.60
CA ARG A 286 17.17 -0.25 17.02
C ARG A 286 16.93 0.96 17.93
N ASN A 287 17.55 2.09 17.64
CA ASN A 287 17.32 3.33 18.36
C ASN A 287 15.88 3.84 18.14
N HIS A 288 15.35 3.77 16.92
CA HIS A 288 13.97 4.10 16.63
C HIS A 288 12.99 3.22 17.44
N MET A 289 13.23 1.92 17.52
CA MET A 289 12.46 1.00 18.36
C MET A 289 12.50 1.39 19.85
N LEU A 290 13.66 1.77 20.36
CA LEU A 290 13.80 2.23 21.75
C LEU A 290 12.98 3.51 21.97
N LEU A 291 13.02 4.45 21.04
CA LEU A 291 12.24 5.69 21.10
C LEU A 291 10.73 5.40 21.10
N LEU A 292 10.25 4.48 20.27
CA LEU A 292 8.84 4.03 20.27
C LEU A 292 8.43 3.38 21.60
N ARG A 293 9.37 2.74 22.30
CA ARG A 293 9.18 2.20 23.67
C ARG A 293 9.36 3.24 24.77
N GLY A 294 9.56 4.52 24.43
CA GLY A 294 9.78 5.61 25.38
C GLY A 294 11.19 5.67 25.98
N ILE A 295 12.14 4.88 25.46
CA ILE A 295 13.53 4.83 25.92
C ILE A 295 14.38 5.75 25.03
N ASN A 296 14.87 6.85 25.60
CA ASN A 296 15.76 7.79 24.92
C ASN A 296 17.16 7.76 25.55
N GLY A 297 18.12 7.16 24.85
CA GLY A 297 19.50 7.01 25.33
C GLY A 297 20.20 8.34 25.59
N THR A 298 19.94 9.35 24.75
CA THR A 298 20.50 10.70 24.93
C THR A 298 19.96 11.37 26.19
N LYS A 299 18.66 11.24 26.46
CA LYS A 299 18.04 11.73 27.70
C LYS A 299 18.62 11.03 28.92
N GLN A 300 18.82 9.72 28.86
CA GLN A 300 19.46 8.95 29.94
C GLN A 300 20.90 9.42 30.18
N PHE A 301 21.67 9.64 29.11
CA PHE A 301 23.04 10.14 29.21
C PHE A 301 23.10 11.53 29.84
N MET A 302 22.28 12.48 29.35
CA MET A 302 22.18 13.82 29.93
C MET A 302 21.79 13.79 31.41
N GLN A 303 20.84 12.94 31.79
CA GLN A 303 20.45 12.77 33.19
C GLN A 303 21.60 12.23 34.06
N ARG A 304 22.37 11.27 33.55
CA ARG A 304 23.56 10.73 34.25
C ARG A 304 24.64 11.81 34.38
N GLN A 305 24.96 12.51 33.30
CA GLN A 305 25.95 13.59 33.30
C GLN A 305 25.59 14.69 34.31
N ASN A 306 24.33 15.13 34.34
CA ASN A 306 23.85 16.12 35.30
C ASN A 306 23.93 15.64 36.75
N ARG A 307 23.67 14.36 37.02
CA ARG A 307 23.81 13.78 38.36
C ARG A 307 25.27 13.78 38.81
N GLU A 308 26.20 13.38 37.94
CA GLU A 308 27.63 13.37 38.27
C GLU A 308 28.20 14.78 38.44
N MET A 309 27.77 15.75 37.64
CA MET A 309 28.15 17.16 37.84
C MET A 309 27.68 17.70 39.20
N LYS A 310 26.44 17.38 39.62
CA LYS A 310 25.91 17.78 40.93
C LYS A 310 26.68 17.16 42.10
N LYS A 311 27.02 15.86 42.02
CA LYS A 311 27.85 15.19 43.04
C LYS A 311 29.24 15.82 43.16
N ASN A 312 29.87 16.14 42.03
CA ASN A 312 31.20 16.77 42.02
C ASN A 312 31.18 18.21 42.55
N MET A 313 30.07 18.94 42.43
CA MET A 313 29.92 20.26 43.07
C MET A 313 29.70 20.14 44.58
N GLN A 314 28.98 19.12 45.05
CA GLN A 314 28.76 18.88 46.48
C GLN A 314 30.01 18.38 47.21
N ASN A 315 30.89 17.62 46.53
CA ASN A 315 32.15 17.16 47.11
C ASN A 315 33.27 18.22 47.13
N LYS A 316 33.04 19.39 46.51
CA LYS A 316 34.00 20.51 46.46
C LYS A 316 33.61 21.69 47.38
N ALA A 317 32.44 21.62 48.01
CA ALA A 317 31.97 22.55 49.03
C ALA A 317 32.15 21.93 50.42
#